data_AF-A0A2D0KP01-F1
#
_entry.id   AF-A0A2D0KP01-F1
#
_cell.length_a   1.000
_cell.length_b   1.000
_cell.length_c   1.000
_cell.angle_alpha   90.00
_cell.angle_beta   90.00
_cell.angle_gamma   90.00
#
_symmetry.space_group_name_H-M   'P 1'
#
loop_
_entity.id
_entity.type
_entity.pdbx_description
1 polymer ?
#
loop_
_entity_poly.entity_id
_entity_poly.type
_entity_poly.pdbx_seq_one_letter_code
_entity_poly.pdbx_strand_id
1 'polypeptide(L)'
;MDWLVFFIFVFLIGFFIGQKFKRKERTKVIYRDTPSQVTSRKNYEYRPQKKFKNSRWEDKHELFWSMMDDGVYIKKKRDGFLLTETENNYYKNLLGWFDKNCHVHCQVSLGQLIDFPEQDGFSDEERRRFFTIFNGMAMDFVLVSRKTKKIVCVIELNDHTHKKEERIERDKKLQKLMESAKIPFMPVTVCNINEWPDIWTVRKEVLPEYQ
;
A
#
# COMPACT_ATOMS: atom_id res chain seq x y z
N MET A 1 22.00 5.86 -60.59
CA MET A 1 21.94 5.13 -59.30
C MET A 1 22.01 6.14 -58.14
N ASP A 2 21.27 7.26 -58.23
CA ASP A 2 21.65 8.47 -57.47
C ASP A 2 20.52 9.06 -56.62
N TRP A 3 19.28 8.60 -56.79
CA TRP A 3 18.15 9.05 -55.96
C TRP A 3 17.97 8.21 -54.69
N LEU A 4 18.29 6.91 -54.76
CA LEU A 4 18.16 6.00 -53.61
C LEU A 4 19.20 6.31 -52.51
N VAL A 5 20.43 6.68 -52.91
CA VAL A 5 21.50 7.05 -51.98
C VAL A 5 21.19 8.37 -51.28
N PHE A 6 20.57 9.33 -51.97
CA PHE A 6 20.18 10.62 -51.39
C PHE A 6 19.08 10.46 -50.32
N PHE A 7 18.07 9.62 -50.57
CA PHE A 7 17.03 9.32 -49.58
C PHE A 7 17.57 8.65 -48.32
N ILE A 8 18.53 7.71 -48.47
CA ILE A 8 19.17 7.05 -47.33
C ILE A 8 19.98 8.05 -46.50
N PHE A 9 20.68 8.99 -47.13
CA PHE A 9 21.45 10.02 -46.42
C PHE A 9 20.57 11.01 -45.66
N VAL A 10 19.47 11.48 -46.26
CA VAL A 10 18.52 12.38 -45.59
C VAL A 10 17.83 11.68 -44.41
N PHE A 11 17.49 10.39 -44.56
CA PHE A 11 16.87 9.61 -43.50
C PHE A 11 17.84 9.35 -42.33
N LEU A 12 19.11 9.07 -42.62
CA LEU A 12 20.14 8.87 -41.59
C LEU A 12 20.45 10.17 -40.83
N ILE A 13 20.53 11.32 -41.52
CA ILE A 13 20.74 12.61 -40.86
C ILE A 13 19.53 12.98 -39.99
N GLY A 14 18.31 12.78 -40.49
CA GLY A 14 17.08 12.99 -39.70
C GLY A 14 16.98 12.06 -38.49
N PHE A 15 17.41 10.80 -38.62
CA PHE A 15 17.42 9.82 -37.54
C PHE A 15 18.47 10.14 -36.46
N PHE A 16 19.67 10.61 -36.85
CA PHE A 16 20.71 11.00 -35.91
C PHE A 16 20.42 12.33 -35.18
N ILE A 17 19.71 13.27 -35.82
CA ILE A 17 19.25 14.52 -35.18
C ILE A 17 18.08 14.23 -34.21
N GLY A 18 17.18 13.31 -34.57
CA GLY A 18 16.02 12.91 -33.75
C GLY A 18 16.36 12.12 -32.48
N GLN A 19 17.54 11.49 -32.40
CA GLN A 19 17.94 10.70 -31.22
C GLN A 19 18.59 11.50 -30.08
N LYS A 20 18.87 12.81 -30.24
CA LYS A 20 19.63 13.58 -29.24
C LYS A 20 18.83 14.38 -28.20
N PHE A 21 17.51 14.26 -28.12
CA PHE A 21 16.72 14.99 -27.11
C PHE A 21 15.60 14.15 -26.45
N LYS A 22 16.01 13.20 -25.59
CA LYS A 22 15.26 12.88 -24.35
C LYS A 22 16.27 12.65 -23.23
N ARG A 23 16.82 13.76 -22.71
CA ARG A 23 17.57 13.76 -21.46
C ARG A 23 16.56 13.46 -20.35
N LYS A 24 16.47 12.19 -19.95
CA LYS A 24 15.68 11.74 -18.80
C LYS A 24 16.23 12.46 -17.57
N GLU A 25 15.52 13.46 -17.08
CA GLU A 25 15.85 14.11 -15.80
C GLU A 25 15.87 13.02 -14.73
N ARG A 26 17.05 12.82 -14.13
CA ARG A 26 17.18 11.95 -12.95
C ARG A 26 16.47 12.67 -11.82
N THR A 27 15.31 12.18 -11.42
CA THR A 27 14.62 12.61 -10.19
C THR A 27 15.63 12.48 -9.04
N LYS A 28 16.15 13.61 -8.57
CA LYS A 28 17.10 13.66 -7.46
C LYS A 28 16.30 13.39 -6.19
N VAL A 29 16.41 12.17 -5.65
CA VAL A 29 15.89 11.86 -4.31
C VAL A 29 16.80 12.57 -3.31
N ILE A 30 16.33 13.67 -2.73
CA ILE A 30 17.06 14.46 -1.74
C ILE A 30 16.69 13.93 -0.35
N TYR A 31 17.66 13.34 0.35
CA TYR A 31 17.56 13.08 1.78
C TYR A 31 18.01 14.33 2.53
N ARG A 32 17.20 14.81 3.47
CA ARG A 32 17.55 15.99 4.29
C ARG A 32 18.38 15.58 5.50
N ASP A 33 19.54 16.22 5.67
CA ASP A 33 20.33 16.21 6.91
C ASP A 33 19.63 17.03 8.01
N THR A 34 19.73 16.54 9.25
CA THR A 34 19.11 17.12 10.45
C THR A 34 19.76 18.46 10.80
N PRO A 35 19.02 19.55 11.06
CA PRO A 35 19.62 20.77 11.56
C PRO A 35 19.92 20.63 13.06
N SER A 36 21.20 20.79 13.40
CA SER A 36 21.68 21.04 14.77
C SER A 36 21.00 22.29 15.36
N GLN A 37 20.73 22.24 16.66
CA GLN A 37 20.04 23.27 17.43
C GLN A 37 20.73 24.65 17.34
N VAL A 38 20.02 25.68 16.88
CA VAL A 38 20.34 27.08 17.18
C VAL A 38 19.06 27.91 17.40
N THR A 39 19.11 28.59 18.54
CA THR A 39 18.29 29.60 19.22
C THR A 39 17.21 30.43 18.51
N SER A 40 16.31 30.94 19.38
CA SER A 40 15.03 31.59 19.14
C SER A 40 15.05 32.84 18.24
N ARG A 41 14.24 32.81 17.19
CA ARG A 41 13.64 33.98 16.56
C ARG A 41 12.14 33.71 16.39
N LYS A 42 11.31 34.72 16.65
CA LYS A 42 9.85 34.65 16.52
C LYS A 42 9.49 34.11 15.13
N ASN A 43 9.06 32.86 15.07
CA ASN A 43 8.64 32.22 13.82
C ASN A 43 7.27 32.77 13.42
N TYR A 44 7.25 33.71 12.48
CA TYR A 44 6.09 33.78 11.59
C TYR A 44 6.11 32.49 10.78
N GLU A 45 5.24 31.54 11.16
CA GLU A 45 5.05 30.29 10.44
C GLU A 45 4.61 30.65 9.01
N TYR A 46 5.54 30.58 8.05
CA TYR A 46 5.23 30.71 6.64
C TYR A 46 4.29 29.56 6.27
N ARG A 47 3.00 29.85 6.16
CA ARG A 47 2.05 28.95 5.53
C ARG A 47 2.08 29.28 4.04
N PRO A 48 2.56 28.37 3.17
CA PRO A 48 2.45 28.58 1.74
C PRO A 48 0.98 28.87 1.42
N GLN A 49 0.71 29.96 0.70
CA GLN A 49 -0.64 30.28 0.28
C GLN A 49 -1.19 29.09 -0.50
N LYS A 50 -2.41 28.66 -0.17
CA LYS A 50 -3.09 27.58 -0.86
C LYS A 50 -3.19 27.96 -2.35
N LYS A 51 -2.39 27.33 -3.22
CA LYS A 51 -2.47 27.53 -4.68
C LYS A 51 -3.86 27.13 -5.23
N PHE A 52 -4.57 26.29 -4.48
CA PHE A 52 -5.81 25.64 -4.90
C PHE A 52 -7.05 26.52 -4.74
N LYS A 53 -7.94 26.46 -5.74
CA LYS A 53 -9.35 26.84 -5.55
C LYS A 53 -10.11 25.67 -4.93
N ASN A 54 -11.39 25.86 -4.67
CA ASN A 54 -12.23 24.94 -3.92
C ASN A 54 -12.15 23.52 -4.53
N SER A 55 -11.65 22.52 -3.77
CA SER A 55 -11.32 21.16 -4.24
C SER A 55 -12.50 20.37 -4.82
N ARG A 56 -13.71 20.93 -4.74
CA ARG A 56 -14.94 20.40 -5.31
C ARG A 56 -15.02 20.58 -6.84
N TRP A 57 -14.22 21.47 -7.43
CA TRP A 57 -14.31 21.86 -8.85
C TRP A 57 -13.04 21.61 -9.67
N GLU A 58 -11.96 21.13 -9.05
CA GLU A 58 -10.71 20.82 -9.77
C GLU A 58 -10.78 19.40 -10.35
N ASP A 59 -10.31 19.21 -11.59
CA ASP A 59 -10.24 17.89 -12.21
C ASP A 59 -9.19 17.01 -11.50
N LYS A 60 -9.46 15.71 -11.38
CA LYS A 60 -8.57 14.77 -10.68
C LYS A 60 -7.15 14.75 -11.27
N HIS A 61 -7.03 14.94 -12.58
CA HIS A 61 -5.76 14.95 -13.29
C HIS A 61 -4.92 16.17 -12.91
N GLU A 62 -5.53 17.36 -12.91
CA GLU A 62 -4.86 18.60 -12.53
C GLU A 62 -4.39 18.56 -11.08
N LEU A 63 -5.24 18.04 -10.18
CA LEU A 63 -4.90 17.87 -8.77
C LEU A 63 -3.68 16.97 -8.59
N PHE A 64 -3.63 15.84 -9.31
CA PHE A 64 -2.50 14.90 -9.21
C PHE A 64 -1.18 15.53 -9.67
N TRP A 65 -1.15 16.14 -10.86
CA TRP A 65 0.09 16.74 -11.37
C TRP A 65 0.55 17.92 -10.54
N SER A 66 -0.39 18.74 -10.03
CA SER A 66 -0.04 19.83 -9.13
C SER A 66 0.62 19.33 -7.83
N MET A 67 0.12 18.22 -7.26
CA MET A 67 0.76 17.58 -6.09
C MET A 67 2.16 17.04 -6.43
N MET A 68 2.32 16.49 -7.64
CA MET A 68 3.63 16.01 -8.11
C MET A 68 4.64 17.14 -8.26
N ASP A 69 4.20 18.30 -8.74
CA ASP A 69 5.05 19.50 -8.93
C ASP A 69 5.53 20.08 -7.60
N ASP A 70 4.72 20.00 -6.55
CA ASP A 70 5.11 20.39 -5.18
C ASP A 70 6.12 19.39 -4.55
N GLY A 71 6.33 18.24 -5.20
CA GLY A 71 7.34 17.25 -4.88
C GLY A 71 6.83 16.05 -4.08
N VAL A 72 7.44 14.90 -4.31
CA VAL A 72 7.10 13.63 -3.64
C VAL A 72 8.24 13.13 -2.76
N TYR A 73 7.89 12.54 -1.62
CA TYR A 73 8.85 11.98 -0.67
C TYR A 73 8.44 10.57 -0.27
N ILE A 74 9.43 9.69 -0.13
CA ILE A 74 9.20 8.36 0.47
C ILE A 74 8.92 8.55 1.95
N LYS A 75 7.87 7.88 2.43
CA LYS A 75 7.43 7.99 3.83
C LYS A 75 8.52 7.47 4.79
N LYS A 76 9.16 8.39 5.51
CA LYS A 76 10.22 8.08 6.50
C LYS A 76 9.77 7.31 7.74
N LYS A 77 8.45 7.18 7.99
CA LYS A 77 7.92 6.51 9.20
C LYS A 77 8.40 5.05 9.36
N ARG A 78 8.95 4.45 8.30
CA ARG A 78 9.53 3.10 8.28
C ARG A 78 10.96 3.12 7.73
N ASP A 79 11.70 4.23 7.81
CA ASP A 79 13.05 4.38 7.23
C ASP A 79 13.16 4.00 5.73
N GLY A 80 12.07 4.18 4.98
CA GLY A 80 11.98 3.79 3.58
C GLY A 80 11.57 2.33 3.33
N PHE A 81 11.40 1.52 4.37
CA PHE A 81 10.86 0.16 4.30
C PHE A 81 9.34 0.15 4.15
N LEU A 82 8.82 -0.89 3.49
CA LEU A 82 7.37 -1.12 3.40
C LEU A 82 6.79 -1.55 4.74
N LEU A 83 7.51 -2.39 5.49
CA LEU A 83 7.10 -2.96 6.77
C LEU A 83 7.85 -2.31 7.93
N THR A 84 7.26 -2.34 9.12
CA THR A 84 7.96 -2.03 10.38
C THR A 84 9.00 -3.10 10.70
N GLU A 85 9.89 -2.86 11.66
CA GLU A 85 10.88 -3.86 12.08
C GLU A 85 10.21 -5.15 12.58
N THR A 86 9.20 -5.02 13.43
CA THR A 86 8.39 -6.14 13.93
C THR A 86 7.71 -6.92 12.80
N GLU A 87 7.06 -6.22 11.87
CA GLU A 87 6.43 -6.83 10.70
C GLU A 87 7.47 -7.55 9.82
N ASN A 88 8.66 -6.97 9.61
CA ASN A 88 9.74 -7.60 8.86
C ASN A 88 10.26 -8.88 9.54
N ASN A 89 10.41 -8.86 10.86
CA ASN A 89 10.84 -10.03 11.62
C ASN A 89 9.81 -11.16 11.51
N TYR A 90 8.51 -10.83 11.66
CA TYR A 90 7.47 -11.82 11.49
C TYR A 90 7.37 -12.34 10.05
N TYR A 91 7.51 -11.47 9.05
CA TYR A 91 7.55 -11.86 7.64
C TYR A 91 8.63 -12.91 7.35
N LYS A 92 9.84 -12.74 7.90
CA LYS A 92 10.93 -13.73 7.77
C LYS A 92 10.54 -15.07 8.38
N ASN A 93 9.91 -15.06 9.55
CA ASN A 93 9.41 -16.29 10.19
C ASN A 93 8.35 -16.98 9.33
N LEU A 94 7.36 -16.23 8.81
CA LEU A 94 6.34 -16.76 7.90
C LEU A 94 6.94 -17.39 6.64
N LEU A 95 7.96 -16.78 6.05
CA LEU A 95 8.69 -17.38 4.93
C LEU A 95 9.38 -18.69 5.35
N GLY A 96 10.09 -18.69 6.48
CA GLY A 96 10.75 -19.89 7.00
C GLY A 96 9.78 -21.07 7.22
N TRP A 97 8.56 -20.77 7.66
CA TRP A 97 7.54 -21.78 7.97
C TRP A 97 6.72 -22.22 6.75
N PHE A 98 6.32 -21.28 5.88
CA PHE A 98 5.27 -21.51 4.90
C PHE A 98 5.69 -21.31 3.45
N ASP A 99 6.89 -20.82 3.15
CA ASP A 99 7.28 -20.48 1.76
C ASP A 99 7.17 -21.66 0.79
N LYS A 100 7.34 -22.90 1.25
CA LYS A 100 7.14 -24.09 0.40
C LYS A 100 5.70 -24.26 -0.09
N ASN A 101 4.72 -23.84 0.71
CA ASN A 101 3.29 -24.13 0.48
C ASN A 101 2.47 -22.87 0.15
N CYS A 102 2.94 -21.70 0.59
CA CYS A 102 2.23 -20.43 0.51
C CYS A 102 3.10 -19.33 -0.09
N HIS A 103 2.45 -18.42 -0.82
CA HIS A 103 2.94 -17.07 -1.05
C HIS A 103 2.53 -16.19 0.12
N VAL A 104 3.43 -15.32 0.60
CA VAL A 104 3.15 -14.38 1.68
C VAL A 104 3.09 -12.97 1.10
N HIS A 105 1.91 -12.36 1.13
CA HIS A 105 1.68 -10.99 0.67
C HIS A 105 1.59 -10.05 1.87
N CYS A 106 2.17 -8.86 1.75
CA CYS A 106 2.28 -7.89 2.85
C CYS A 106 1.39 -6.66 2.60
N GLN A 107 0.79 -6.11 3.65
CA GLN A 107 0.02 -4.86 3.63
C GLN A 107 -1.08 -4.87 2.54
N VAL A 108 -1.86 -5.95 2.49
CA VAL A 108 -2.90 -6.13 1.48
C VAL A 108 -4.15 -5.35 1.88
N SER A 109 -4.57 -4.41 1.03
CA SER A 109 -5.81 -3.64 1.25
C SER A 109 -7.02 -4.56 1.34
N LEU A 110 -7.95 -4.27 2.27
CA LEU A 110 -9.20 -5.01 2.38
C LEU A 110 -10.06 -4.91 1.11
N GLY A 111 -9.96 -3.80 0.38
CA GLY A 111 -10.61 -3.63 -0.93
C GLY A 111 -10.08 -4.51 -2.05
N GLN A 112 -9.00 -5.28 -1.80
CA GLN A 112 -8.52 -6.32 -2.72
C GLN A 112 -9.01 -7.72 -2.31
N LEU A 113 -9.58 -7.86 -1.11
CA LEU A 113 -9.98 -9.15 -0.53
C LEU A 113 -11.50 -9.33 -0.50
N ILE A 114 -12.24 -8.25 -0.27
CA ILE A 114 -13.66 -8.30 0.05
C ILE A 114 -14.39 -7.22 -0.73
N ASP A 115 -15.45 -7.63 -1.42
CA ASP A 115 -16.46 -6.76 -2.01
C ASP A 115 -17.73 -6.77 -1.17
N PHE A 116 -18.47 -5.67 -1.23
CA PHE A 116 -19.81 -5.57 -0.66
C PHE A 116 -20.84 -5.59 -1.78
N PRO A 117 -22.00 -6.25 -1.57
CA PRO A 117 -23.11 -6.10 -2.48
C PRO A 117 -23.60 -4.66 -2.51
N GLU A 118 -24.37 -4.31 -3.54
CA GLU A 118 -25.06 -3.02 -3.54
C GLU A 118 -26.03 -2.94 -2.36
N GLN A 119 -26.09 -1.75 -1.74
CA GLN A 119 -26.87 -1.51 -0.54
C GLN A 119 -27.98 -0.52 -0.87
N ASP A 120 -29.22 -1.00 -0.86
CA ASP A 120 -30.39 -0.16 -1.09
C ASP A 120 -30.43 0.97 -0.06
N GLY A 121 -30.70 2.19 -0.54
CA GLY A 121 -30.79 3.38 0.32
C GLY A 121 -29.46 4.09 0.62
N PHE A 122 -28.31 3.56 0.19
CA PHE A 122 -27.05 4.29 0.24
C PHE A 122 -26.87 5.19 -0.98
N SER A 123 -26.58 6.47 -0.75
CA SER A 123 -26.19 7.37 -1.83
C SER A 123 -24.81 7.03 -2.39
N ASP A 124 -24.55 7.44 -3.64
CA ASP A 124 -23.22 7.33 -4.26
C ASP A 124 -22.11 7.99 -3.43
N GLU A 125 -22.42 9.09 -2.74
CA GLU A 125 -21.46 9.80 -1.90
C GLU A 125 -21.11 8.99 -0.64
N GLU A 126 -22.11 8.42 0.03
CA GLU A 126 -21.91 7.57 1.20
C GLU A 126 -21.13 6.31 0.83
N ARG A 127 -21.47 5.68 -0.30
CA ARG A 127 -20.75 4.53 -0.85
C ARG A 127 -19.29 4.88 -1.12
N ARG A 128 -19.01 5.99 -1.80
CA ARG A 128 -17.63 6.44 -2.08
C ARG A 128 -16.85 6.74 -0.80
N ARG A 129 -17.47 7.39 0.19
CA ARG A 129 -16.85 7.67 1.49
C ARG A 129 -16.50 6.39 2.23
N PHE A 130 -17.43 5.43 2.28
CA PHE A 130 -17.20 4.12 2.86
C PHE A 130 -16.03 3.40 2.18
N PHE A 131 -16.04 3.28 0.85
CA PHE A 131 -14.95 2.60 0.13
C PHE A 131 -13.61 3.33 0.21
N THR A 132 -13.59 4.66 0.36
CA THR A 132 -12.34 5.40 0.61
C THR A 132 -11.71 4.98 1.94
N ILE A 133 -12.51 4.84 2.99
CA ILE A 133 -12.04 4.38 4.30
C ILE A 133 -11.65 2.91 4.21
N PHE A 134 -12.52 2.08 3.63
CA PHE A 134 -12.34 0.63 3.52
C PHE A 134 -11.09 0.25 2.73
N ASN A 135 -10.88 0.85 1.57
CA ASN A 135 -9.70 0.60 0.74
C ASN A 135 -8.41 1.14 1.38
N GLY A 136 -8.52 2.11 2.29
CA GLY A 136 -7.41 2.59 3.11
C GLY A 136 -7.02 1.65 4.25
N MET A 137 -7.84 0.65 4.58
CA MET A 137 -7.50 -0.39 5.55
C MET A 137 -6.72 -1.51 4.86
N ALA A 138 -5.70 -2.05 5.54
CA ALA A 138 -4.87 -3.13 5.04
C ALA A 138 -4.60 -4.15 6.15
N MET A 139 -4.53 -5.41 5.74
CA MET A 139 -4.11 -6.54 6.56
C MET A 139 -2.60 -6.70 6.47
N ASP A 140 -1.96 -7.03 7.59
CA ASP A 140 -0.50 -7.13 7.63
C ASP A 140 0.02 -8.23 6.71
N PHE A 141 -0.57 -9.42 6.77
CA PHE A 141 -0.19 -10.55 5.91
C PHE A 141 -1.37 -11.32 5.35
N VAL A 142 -1.26 -11.75 4.09
CA VAL A 142 -2.19 -12.68 3.45
C VAL A 142 -1.41 -13.85 2.89
N LEU A 143 -1.69 -15.05 3.40
CA LEU A 143 -1.08 -16.29 2.95
C LEU A 143 -1.96 -16.90 1.86
N VAL A 144 -1.37 -17.17 0.70
CA VAL A 144 -2.06 -17.71 -0.48
C VAL A 144 -1.43 -19.02 -0.89
N SER A 145 -2.23 -20.07 -1.07
CA SER A 145 -1.72 -21.38 -1.46
C SER A 145 -0.98 -21.30 -2.79
N ARG A 146 0.24 -21.84 -2.84
CA ARG A 146 1.00 -21.94 -4.09
C ARG A 146 0.30 -22.83 -5.12
N LYS A 147 -0.36 -23.90 -4.65
CA LYS A 147 -1.08 -24.89 -5.48
C LYS A 147 -2.38 -24.34 -6.04
N THR A 148 -3.26 -23.80 -5.18
CA THR A 148 -4.63 -23.43 -5.59
C THR A 148 -4.83 -21.95 -5.83
N LYS A 149 -3.86 -21.10 -5.45
CA LYS A 149 -3.97 -19.64 -5.46
C LYS A 149 -5.10 -19.07 -4.59
N LYS A 150 -5.74 -19.91 -3.77
CA LYS A 150 -6.76 -19.49 -2.80
C LYS A 150 -6.10 -18.97 -1.52
N ILE A 151 -6.78 -18.04 -0.85
CA ILE A 151 -6.41 -17.57 0.48
C ILE A 151 -6.40 -18.77 1.45
N VAL A 152 -5.30 -18.90 2.18
CA VAL A 152 -5.13 -19.89 3.24
C VAL A 152 -5.47 -19.27 4.58
N CYS A 153 -4.90 -18.10 4.89
CA CYS A 153 -5.14 -17.38 6.12
C CYS A 153 -4.72 -15.91 5.97
N VAL A 154 -5.43 -15.02 6.63
CA VAL A 154 -5.08 -13.61 6.81
C VAL A 154 -4.58 -13.43 8.24
N ILE A 155 -3.45 -12.74 8.40
CA ILE A 155 -2.82 -12.50 9.70
C ILE A 155 -2.71 -11.00 9.93
N GLU A 156 -3.09 -10.56 11.14
CA GLU A 156 -2.91 -9.19 11.63
C GLU A 156 -2.00 -9.22 12.86
N LEU A 157 -0.97 -8.38 12.88
CA LEU A 157 -0.12 -8.20 14.06
C LEU A 157 -0.75 -7.17 14.99
N ASN A 158 -0.92 -7.54 16.26
CA ASN A 158 -1.45 -6.63 17.26
C ASN A 158 -0.48 -6.40 18.43
N ASP A 159 -0.36 -5.14 18.80
CA ASP A 159 0.36 -4.71 20.00
C ASP A 159 -0.66 -4.48 21.11
N HIS A 160 -1.04 -5.57 21.78
CA HIS A 160 -2.03 -5.56 22.86
C HIS A 160 -1.59 -4.76 24.10
N THR A 161 -0.36 -4.26 24.15
CA THR A 161 0.15 -3.48 25.29
C THR A 161 -0.55 -2.13 25.48
N HIS A 162 -1.26 -1.64 24.46
CA HIS A 162 -2.07 -0.42 24.52
C HIS A 162 -3.55 -0.71 24.27
N LYS A 163 -4.31 -0.98 25.35
CA LYS A 163 -5.78 -1.17 25.36
C LYS A 163 -6.55 0.13 25.10
N LYS A 164 -6.39 0.73 23.91
CA LYS A 164 -7.18 1.89 23.48
C LYS A 164 -8.53 1.42 22.94
N GLU A 165 -9.61 2.10 23.27
CA GLU A 165 -10.97 1.76 22.82
C GLU A 165 -11.08 1.66 21.30
N GLU A 166 -10.43 2.57 20.57
CA GLU A 166 -10.37 2.55 19.10
C GLU A 166 -9.76 1.25 18.54
N ARG A 167 -8.79 0.65 19.24
CA ARG A 167 -8.16 -0.61 18.83
C ARG A 167 -9.10 -1.78 19.04
N ILE A 168 -9.78 -1.82 20.18
CA ILE A 168 -10.79 -2.84 20.48
C ILE A 168 -11.90 -2.79 19.43
N GLU A 169 -12.37 -1.59 19.07
CA GLU A 169 -13.43 -1.43 18.08
C GLU A 169 -12.98 -1.82 16.66
N ARG A 170 -11.72 -1.49 16.30
CA ARG A 170 -11.13 -1.96 15.03
C ARG A 170 -11.07 -3.49 14.98
N ASP A 171 -10.56 -4.12 16.04
CA ASP A 171 -10.39 -5.57 16.08
C ASP A 171 -11.75 -6.28 15.97
N LYS A 172 -12.77 -5.79 16.68
CA LYS A 172 -14.17 -6.28 16.55
C LYS A 172 -14.69 -6.17 15.11
N LYS A 173 -14.48 -5.02 14.46
CA LYS A 173 -14.89 -4.81 13.06
C LYS A 173 -14.20 -5.78 12.11
N LEU A 174 -12.90 -5.96 12.25
CA LEU A 174 -12.13 -6.89 11.42
C LEU A 174 -12.57 -8.33 11.64
N GLN A 175 -12.73 -8.76 12.90
CA GLN A 175 -13.21 -10.09 13.21
C GLN A 175 -14.58 -10.36 12.56
N LYS A 176 -15.54 -9.46 12.76
CA LYS A 176 -16.88 -9.60 12.18
C LYS A 176 -16.85 -9.65 10.65
N LEU A 177 -16.00 -8.84 10.04
CA LEU A 177 -15.82 -8.80 8.59
C LEU A 177 -15.28 -10.13 8.05
N MET A 178 -14.22 -10.67 8.67
CA MET A 178 -13.59 -11.94 8.24
C MET A 178 -14.53 -13.13 8.43
N GLU A 179 -15.25 -13.19 9.55
CA GLU A 179 -16.29 -14.19 9.80
C GLU A 179 -17.39 -14.13 8.71
N SER A 180 -17.86 -12.93 8.37
CA SER A 180 -18.92 -12.74 7.38
C SER A 180 -18.44 -13.11 5.96
N ALA A 181 -17.19 -12.80 5.64
CA ALA A 181 -16.56 -13.15 4.36
C ALA A 181 -16.10 -14.61 4.28
N LYS A 182 -16.19 -15.37 5.38
CA LYS A 182 -15.65 -16.74 5.52
C LYS A 182 -14.17 -16.82 5.15
N ILE A 183 -13.40 -15.81 5.56
CA ILE A 183 -11.95 -15.76 5.36
C ILE A 183 -11.28 -16.25 6.66
N PRO A 184 -10.40 -17.27 6.59
CA PRO A 184 -9.62 -17.68 7.76
C PRO A 184 -8.75 -16.52 8.25
N PHE A 185 -8.92 -16.16 9.52
CA PHE A 185 -8.32 -14.97 10.12
C PHE A 185 -7.65 -15.31 11.45
N MET A 186 -6.44 -14.81 11.65
CA MET A 186 -5.65 -15.08 12.83
C MET A 186 -4.94 -13.82 13.33
N PRO A 187 -5.42 -13.19 14.41
CA PRO A 187 -4.67 -12.13 15.08
C PRO A 187 -3.46 -12.72 15.81
N VAL A 188 -2.31 -12.05 15.75
CA VAL A 188 -1.06 -12.49 16.39
C VAL A 188 -0.47 -11.37 17.23
N THR A 189 -0.30 -11.65 18.52
CA THR A 189 0.36 -10.74 19.46
C THR A 189 1.83 -10.57 19.10
N VAL A 190 2.34 -9.34 19.15
CA VAL A 190 3.76 -9.04 18.91
C VAL A 190 4.70 -9.90 19.79
N CYS A 191 4.30 -10.24 21.01
CA CYS A 191 5.07 -11.13 21.89
C CYS A 191 5.22 -12.56 21.37
N ASN A 192 4.34 -12.99 20.47
CA ASN A 192 4.23 -14.36 19.97
C ASN A 192 4.71 -14.48 18.51
N ILE A 193 5.39 -13.46 17.96
CA ILE A 193 5.85 -13.47 16.55
C ILE A 193 6.85 -14.60 16.23
N ASN A 194 7.48 -15.18 17.25
CA ASN A 194 8.41 -16.31 17.07
C ASN A 194 7.73 -17.67 17.24
N GLU A 195 6.43 -17.69 17.58
CA GLU A 195 5.64 -18.91 17.71
C GLU A 195 5.07 -19.29 16.35
N TRP A 196 5.15 -20.57 16.00
CA TRP A 196 4.56 -21.09 14.78
C TRP A 196 3.03 -20.94 14.83
N PRO A 197 2.40 -20.22 13.89
CA PRO A 197 0.95 -20.10 13.86
C PRO A 197 0.29 -21.31 13.19
N ASP A 198 -0.69 -21.91 13.84
CA ASP A 198 -1.47 -23.01 13.23
C ASP A 198 -2.55 -22.50 12.27
N ILE A 199 -2.11 -21.93 11.15
CA ILE A 199 -2.99 -21.41 10.09
C ILE A 199 -3.87 -22.49 9.44
N TRP A 200 -3.48 -23.77 9.56
CA TRP A 200 -4.17 -24.88 8.90
C TRP A 200 -5.42 -25.28 9.67
N THR A 201 -5.34 -25.30 11.00
CA THR A 201 -6.51 -25.49 11.86
C THR A 201 -7.51 -24.36 11.68
N VAL A 202 -7.05 -23.09 11.73
CA VAL A 202 -7.91 -21.92 11.48
C VAL A 202 -8.59 -22.01 10.11
N ARG A 203 -7.85 -22.39 9.07
CA ARG A 203 -8.44 -22.62 7.73
C ARG A 203 -9.50 -23.71 7.74
N LYS A 204 -9.24 -24.83 8.41
CA LYS A 204 -10.14 -25.98 8.44
C LYS A 204 -11.45 -25.66 9.16
N GLU A 205 -11.40 -24.90 10.24
CA GLU A 205 -12.58 -24.46 10.98
C GLU A 205 -13.50 -23.58 10.14
N VAL A 206 -12.93 -22.69 9.32
CA VAL A 206 -13.70 -21.77 8.46
C VAL A 206 -14.13 -22.42 7.14
N LEU A 207 -13.29 -23.29 6.56
CA LEU A 207 -13.48 -23.90 5.23
C LEU A 207 -13.32 -25.44 5.28
N PRO A 208 -14.24 -26.18 5.93
CA PRO A 208 -14.10 -27.62 6.13
C PRO A 208 -14.22 -28.45 4.83
N GLU A 209 -14.85 -27.91 3.78
CA GLU A 209 -15.27 -28.65 2.58
C GLU A 209 -14.21 -28.77 1.47
N TYR A 210 -13.02 -28.18 1.64
CA TYR A 210 -11.96 -28.14 0.61
C TYR A 210 -10.77 -29.06 0.91
N GLN A 211 -11.05 -30.31 1.30
CA GLN A 211 -10.05 -31.39 1.45
C GLN A 211 -9.84 -32.15 0.14
#